data_AF-A0A4U3AG44-F1
#
_entry.id   AF-A0A4U3AG44-F1
#
_cell.length_a   1.000
_cell.length_b   1.000
_cell.length_c   1.000
_cell.angle_alpha   90.00
_cell.angle_beta   90.00
_cell.angle_gamma   90.00
#
_symmetry.space_group_name_H-M   'P 1'
#
loop_
_entity.id
_entity.type
_entity.pdbx_description
1 polymer ?
#
loop_
_entity_poly.entity_id
_entity_poly.type
_entity_poly.pdbx_seq_one_letter_code
_entity_poly.pdbx_strand_id
1 'polypeptide(L)'
;DVANPDLVKIIKQELNNIDVDGITMADKTVEEFVVKQSYNPFPLIRYTERPDVAANHLLEGHVLVLVDTSPSAMITPTTYFHHLQHAEEFRQNPAVGTFLRWVRFLGVLFSLFLLPFWLVFVFDPTLLPENLAFIGPTKMTHLPILLQVLMAEIGLEFLRMAAIHTPTPLSSAAGLISAILIGQIAIDVGLFVPEVILYVAVSMIGAYATPSYELGLGNKVGKLFVIILTGLFHEMGFVIGMTILILFLTSIKSLQTPYLWPFLPFDWGALTKILLRPTMSSLKVRPSIVKPQNVRRQK
;
A
#
# COMPACT_ATOMS: atom_id res chain seq x y z
N ASP A 1 3.62 25.88 17.71
CA ASP A 1 3.11 26.79 16.65
C ASP A 1 2.24 26.10 15.62
N VAL A 2 2.61 24.92 15.12
CA VAL A 2 1.80 24.19 14.14
C VAL A 2 1.25 22.88 14.71
N ALA A 3 2.12 21.96 15.15
CA ALA A 3 1.70 20.65 15.66
C ALA A 3 0.81 20.77 16.90
N ASN A 4 -0.13 19.83 17.05
CA ASN A 4 -0.98 19.73 18.23
C ASN A 4 -0.15 19.42 19.50
N PRO A 5 -0.16 20.26 20.54
CA PRO A 5 0.58 20.01 21.78
C PRO A 5 0.22 18.70 22.46
N ASP A 6 -1.05 18.29 22.38
CA ASP A 6 -1.51 17.04 23.00
C ASP A 6 -0.88 15.83 22.31
N LEU A 7 -0.79 15.85 20.99
CA LEU A 7 -0.11 14.80 20.21
C LEU A 7 1.38 14.74 20.57
N VAL A 8 2.04 15.90 20.63
CA VAL A 8 3.46 15.98 21.03
C VAL A 8 3.67 15.43 22.44
N LYS A 9 2.75 15.73 23.37
CA LYS A 9 2.80 15.23 24.74
C LYS A 9 2.63 13.70 24.78
N ILE A 10 1.66 13.15 24.05
CA ILE A 10 1.45 11.69 23.96
C ILE A 10 2.71 11.01 23.44
N ILE A 11 3.27 11.49 22.33
CA ILE A 11 4.49 10.89 21.75
C ILE A 11 5.65 10.95 22.73
N LYS A 12 5.88 12.10 23.39
CA LYS A 12 6.93 12.22 24.41
C LYS A 12 6.71 11.27 25.59
N GLN A 13 5.47 11.09 26.02
CA GLN A 13 5.14 10.15 27.09
C GLN A 13 5.42 8.70 26.68
N GLU A 14 4.96 8.27 25.51
CA GLU A 14 5.22 6.91 25.02
C GLU A 14 6.73 6.67 24.82
N LEU A 15 7.49 7.64 24.30
CA LEU A 15 8.94 7.55 24.16
C LEU A 15 9.67 7.44 25.52
N ASN A 16 9.25 8.21 26.53
CA ASN A 16 9.86 8.16 27.86
C ASN A 16 9.53 6.86 28.63
N ASN A 17 8.48 6.15 28.21
CA ASN A 17 8.07 4.87 28.80
C ASN A 17 8.79 3.67 28.18
N ILE A 18 9.65 3.89 27.17
CA ILE A 18 10.45 2.83 26.57
C ILE A 18 11.58 2.47 27.54
N ASP A 19 11.48 1.29 28.15
CA ASP A 19 12.48 0.72 29.06
C ASP A 19 12.99 -0.61 28.49
N VAL A 20 14.09 -0.56 27.75
CA VAL A 20 14.72 -1.71 27.08
C VAL A 20 16.25 -1.57 27.08
N ASP A 21 16.96 -2.70 27.07
CA ASP A 21 18.42 -2.75 27.13
C ASP A 21 19.12 -2.09 25.93
N GLY A 22 18.44 -1.98 24.78
CA GLY A 22 18.99 -1.35 23.59
C GLY A 22 18.02 -1.31 22.42
N ILE A 23 18.28 -0.40 21.48
CA ILE A 23 17.45 -0.13 20.31
C ILE A 23 18.28 -0.44 19.05
N THR A 24 18.48 -1.72 18.74
CA THR A 24 19.40 -2.18 17.66
C THR A 24 18.76 -2.23 16.27
N MET A 25 17.44 -2.11 16.17
CA MET A 25 16.63 -2.06 14.93
C MET A 25 15.71 -0.82 14.97
N ALA A 26 16.35 0.33 14.89
CA ALA A 26 16.03 1.42 15.80
C ALA A 26 14.63 2.02 15.65
N ASP A 27 14.23 2.38 14.44
CA ASP A 27 13.00 3.13 14.19
C ASP A 27 11.74 2.25 14.13
N LYS A 28 11.87 0.96 13.77
CA LYS A 28 10.77 -0.01 13.86
C LYS A 28 10.48 -0.43 15.30
N THR A 29 11.51 -0.67 16.10
CA THR A 29 11.33 -0.95 17.53
C THR A 29 10.65 0.23 18.25
N VAL A 30 11.05 1.47 17.94
CA VAL A 30 10.38 2.67 18.50
C VAL A 30 8.94 2.78 17.99
N GLU A 31 8.63 2.47 16.73
CA GLU A 31 7.24 2.40 16.24
C GLU A 31 6.40 1.45 17.10
N GLU A 32 6.87 0.22 17.33
CA GLU A 32 6.13 -0.79 18.08
C GLU A 32 5.75 -0.30 19.49
N PHE A 33 6.65 0.39 20.18
CA PHE A 33 6.35 0.98 21.50
C PHE A 33 5.39 2.18 21.41
N VAL A 34 5.62 3.11 20.47
CA VAL A 34 4.87 4.38 20.40
C VAL A 34 3.43 4.18 19.96
N VAL A 35 3.19 3.35 18.94
CA VAL A 35 1.83 3.09 18.42
C VAL A 35 1.20 1.81 18.97
N LYS A 36 1.94 1.06 19.80
CA LYS A 36 1.49 -0.25 20.35
C LYS A 36 1.06 -1.19 19.23
N GLN A 37 1.86 -1.20 18.16
CA GLN A 37 1.58 -2.00 16.97
C GLN A 37 1.67 -3.48 17.32
N SER A 38 0.56 -4.20 17.17
CA SER A 38 0.52 -5.67 17.27
C SER A 38 0.64 -6.30 15.88
N TYR A 39 -0.03 -7.44 15.63
CA TYR A 39 -0.06 -8.16 14.35
C TYR A 39 -0.84 -7.44 13.22
N ASN A 40 -0.83 -6.10 13.18
CA ASN A 40 -1.43 -5.32 12.11
C ASN A 40 -0.43 -5.19 10.93
N PRO A 41 -0.75 -5.72 9.74
CA PRO A 41 0.15 -5.66 8.59
C PRO A 41 0.17 -4.27 7.92
N PHE A 42 -0.75 -3.35 8.26
CA PHE A 42 -0.78 -2.01 7.70
C PHE A 42 0.11 -1.04 8.50
N PRO A 43 0.90 -0.19 7.83
CA PRO A 43 1.77 0.77 8.51
C PRO A 43 0.96 1.86 9.20
N LEU A 44 1.29 2.16 10.46
CA LEU A 44 0.71 3.27 11.25
C LEU A 44 1.62 4.50 11.27
N ILE A 45 2.88 4.32 10.89
CA ILE A 45 3.90 5.36 10.75
C ILE A 45 4.43 5.34 9.32
N ARG A 46 4.72 6.52 8.76
CA ARG A 46 5.41 6.63 7.47
C ARG A 46 6.87 6.97 7.68
N TYR A 47 7.75 6.17 7.09
CA TYR A 47 9.19 6.44 7.07
C TYR A 47 9.59 7.28 5.87
N THR A 48 10.58 8.17 6.05
CA THR A 48 11.17 8.90 4.94
C THR A 48 12.66 9.18 5.15
N GLU A 49 13.46 8.93 4.11
CA GLU A 49 14.86 9.33 4.03
C GLU A 49 15.02 10.74 3.43
N ARG A 50 13.90 11.33 3.00
CA ARG A 50 13.87 12.57 2.21
C ARG A 50 13.53 13.77 3.09
N PRO A 51 14.46 14.73 3.27
CA PRO A 51 14.24 15.87 4.17
C PRO A 51 13.14 16.82 3.66
N ASP A 52 12.91 16.90 2.35
CA ASP A 52 11.82 17.70 1.77
C ASP A 52 10.43 17.13 2.10
N VAL A 53 10.29 15.80 2.12
CA VAL A 53 9.06 15.12 2.53
C VAL A 53 8.81 15.31 4.03
N ALA A 54 9.86 15.19 4.84
CA ALA A 54 9.83 15.44 6.29
C ALA A 54 9.38 16.89 6.59
N ALA A 55 9.99 17.88 5.94
CA ALA A 55 9.66 19.29 6.10
C ALA A 55 8.20 19.59 5.72
N ASN A 56 7.69 19.02 4.62
CA ASN A 56 6.28 19.22 4.24
C ASN A 56 5.31 18.71 5.31
N HIS A 57 5.58 17.54 5.90
CA HIS A 57 4.72 16.98 6.95
C HIS A 57 4.81 17.79 8.26
N LEU A 58 5.99 18.28 8.64
CA LEU A 58 6.14 19.23 9.76
C LEU A 58 5.29 20.49 9.55
N LEU A 59 5.34 21.05 8.34
CA LEU A 59 4.55 22.23 7.98
C LEU A 59 3.04 21.96 7.95
N GLU A 60 2.63 20.70 7.77
CA GLU A 60 1.23 20.26 7.88
C GLU A 60 0.75 20.15 9.32
N GLY A 61 1.67 19.96 10.27
CA GLY A 61 1.36 19.75 11.69
C GLY A 61 1.59 18.33 12.19
N HIS A 62 2.25 17.48 11.40
CA HIS A 62 2.73 16.17 11.84
C HIS A 62 3.90 16.32 12.82
N VAL A 63 4.13 15.27 13.61
CA VAL A 63 5.27 15.14 14.50
C VAL A 63 6.25 14.15 13.88
N LEU A 64 7.51 14.56 13.79
CA LEU A 64 8.59 13.70 13.35
C LEU A 64 9.37 13.17 14.56
N VAL A 65 9.73 11.89 14.50
CA VAL A 65 10.65 11.27 15.45
C VAL A 65 11.88 10.82 14.67
N LEU A 66 13.05 11.26 15.14
CA LEU A 66 14.34 10.79 14.66
C LEU A 66 14.89 9.84 15.71
N VAL A 67 15.28 8.66 15.27
CA VAL A 67 15.87 7.65 16.16
C VAL A 67 17.34 7.54 15.80
N ASP A 68 18.20 7.56 16.82
CA ASP A 68 19.63 7.34 16.63
C ASP A 68 19.86 6.00 15.92
N THR A 69 20.87 5.95 15.06
CA THR A 69 21.21 4.79 14.19
C THR A 69 20.20 4.41 13.08
N SER A 70 19.09 5.14 12.91
CA SER A 70 18.22 4.99 11.72
C SER A 70 18.56 5.99 10.60
N PRO A 71 18.62 5.56 9.33
CA PRO A 71 18.77 6.46 8.18
C PRO A 71 17.47 7.19 7.80
N SER A 72 16.36 6.96 8.51
CA SER A 72 15.04 7.45 8.15
C SER A 72 14.37 8.25 9.28
N ALA A 73 13.45 9.14 8.92
CA ALA A 73 12.59 9.88 9.84
C ALA A 73 11.19 9.26 9.90
N MET A 74 10.69 9.06 11.13
CA MET A 74 9.32 8.59 11.39
C MET A 74 8.35 9.78 11.31
N ILE A 75 7.33 9.70 10.46
CA ILE A 75 6.26 10.69 10.33
C ILE A 75 5.00 10.17 11.02
N THR A 76 4.46 10.95 11.97
CA THR A 76 3.26 10.57 12.72
C THR A 76 2.31 11.75 12.98
N PRO A 77 1.00 11.50 13.15
CA PRO A 77 0.28 10.29 12.76
C PRO A 77 0.07 10.24 11.24
N THR A 78 -0.08 9.05 10.66
CA THR A 78 -0.34 8.90 9.22
C THR A 78 -1.63 8.13 8.95
N THR A 79 -2.22 8.42 7.78
CA THR A 79 -3.40 7.73 7.26
C THR A 79 -3.02 6.90 6.05
N TYR A 80 -3.86 5.96 5.62
CA TYR A 80 -3.66 5.14 4.42
C TYR A 80 -3.28 6.01 3.20
N PHE A 81 -3.95 7.15 3.02
CA PHE A 81 -3.70 8.05 1.90
C PHE A 81 -2.38 8.82 1.99
N HIS A 82 -1.84 9.05 3.19
CA HIS A 82 -0.51 9.63 3.32
C HIS A 82 0.53 8.70 2.70
N HIS A 83 0.38 7.38 2.80
CA HIS A 83 1.28 6.40 2.19
C HIS A 83 1.18 6.32 0.66
N LEU A 84 0.04 6.73 0.09
CA LEU A 84 -0.16 6.78 -1.36
C LEU A 84 0.44 8.01 -2.05
N GLN A 85 0.88 9.00 -1.29
CA GLN A 85 1.50 10.20 -1.85
C GLN A 85 2.99 9.99 -2.15
N HIS A 86 3.42 10.47 -3.31
CA HIS A 86 4.82 10.46 -3.73
C HIS A 86 5.31 11.86 -4.10
N ALA A 87 6.56 12.17 -3.76
CA ALA A 87 7.15 13.49 -3.98
C ALA A 87 7.31 13.85 -5.47
N GLU A 88 7.40 12.85 -6.35
CA GLU A 88 7.48 13.06 -7.80
C GLU A 88 6.26 13.81 -8.36
N GLU A 89 5.07 13.56 -7.82
CA GLU A 89 3.85 14.27 -8.21
C GLU A 89 4.01 15.78 -7.99
N PHE A 90 4.74 16.14 -6.93
CA PHE A 90 4.99 17.52 -6.54
C PHE A 90 6.11 18.21 -7.34
N ARG A 91 6.89 17.45 -8.11
CA ARG A 91 7.92 17.99 -9.02
C ARG A 91 7.40 18.32 -10.41
N GLN A 92 6.19 17.89 -10.75
CA GLN A 92 5.55 18.17 -12.02
C GLN A 92 4.67 19.43 -11.95
N ASN A 93 4.06 19.84 -13.07
CA ASN A 93 2.96 20.82 -13.05
C ASN A 93 1.67 20.17 -12.50
N PRO A 94 0.71 20.93 -11.92
CA PRO A 94 -0.47 20.39 -11.25
C PRO A 94 -1.27 19.37 -12.08
N ALA A 95 -1.47 19.65 -13.37
CA ALA A 95 -2.17 18.74 -14.28
C ALA A 95 -1.44 17.41 -14.47
N VAL A 96 -0.14 17.46 -14.80
CA VAL A 96 0.70 16.25 -14.98
C VAL A 96 0.86 15.47 -13.67
N GLY A 97 1.08 16.17 -12.56
CA GLY A 97 1.15 15.54 -11.23
C GLY A 97 -0.16 14.87 -10.83
N THR A 98 -1.31 15.47 -11.19
CA THR A 98 -2.63 14.85 -10.99
C THR A 98 -2.79 13.60 -11.85
N PHE A 99 -2.38 13.64 -13.11
CA PHE A 99 -2.39 12.46 -13.97
C PHE A 99 -1.54 11.32 -13.41
N LEU A 100 -0.29 11.60 -12.99
CA LEU A 100 0.57 10.59 -12.35
C LEU A 100 -0.05 10.00 -11.09
N ARG A 101 -0.77 10.83 -10.32
CA ARG A 101 -1.48 10.38 -9.12
C ARG A 101 -2.62 9.41 -9.45
N TRP A 102 -3.41 9.68 -10.50
CA TRP A 102 -4.45 8.76 -10.97
C TRP A 102 -3.88 7.44 -11.46
N VAL A 103 -2.80 7.47 -12.25
CA VAL A 103 -2.10 6.24 -12.69
C VAL A 103 -1.68 5.41 -11.47
N ARG A 104 -1.12 6.06 -10.44
CA ARG A 104 -0.74 5.40 -9.19
C ARG A 104 -1.93 4.81 -8.45
N PHE A 105 -3.02 5.56 -8.30
CA PHE A 105 -4.22 5.05 -7.63
C PHE A 105 -4.81 3.85 -8.37
N LEU A 106 -4.88 3.91 -9.70
CA LEU A 106 -5.31 2.77 -10.52
C LEU A 106 -4.37 1.56 -10.36
N GLY A 107 -3.05 1.79 -10.34
CA GLY A 107 -2.07 0.74 -10.08
C GLY A 107 -2.29 0.07 -8.72
N VAL A 108 -2.47 0.85 -7.66
CA VAL A 108 -2.74 0.33 -6.31
C VAL A 108 -4.08 -0.44 -6.28
N LEU A 109 -5.14 0.11 -6.89
CA LEU A 109 -6.44 -0.56 -6.98
C LEU A 109 -6.34 -1.90 -7.73
N PHE A 110 -5.68 -1.95 -8.88
CA PHE A 110 -5.47 -3.18 -9.62
C PHE A 110 -4.59 -4.16 -8.86
N SER A 111 -3.58 -3.67 -8.13
CA SER A 111 -2.74 -4.54 -7.32
C SER A 111 -3.56 -5.32 -6.31
N LEU A 112 -4.53 -4.68 -5.65
CA LEU A 112 -5.31 -5.25 -4.56
C LEU A 112 -6.52 -6.06 -5.04
N PHE A 113 -7.24 -5.55 -6.04
CA PHE A 113 -8.56 -6.07 -6.42
C PHE A 113 -8.59 -6.88 -7.69
N LEU A 114 -7.69 -6.63 -8.65
CA LEU A 114 -7.78 -7.24 -9.99
C LEU A 114 -7.81 -8.77 -9.91
N LEU A 115 -6.92 -9.35 -9.13
CA LEU A 115 -6.74 -10.80 -9.08
C LEU A 115 -7.84 -11.54 -8.30
N PRO A 116 -8.23 -11.14 -7.07
CA PRO A 116 -9.38 -11.74 -6.41
C PRO A 116 -10.69 -11.51 -7.20
N PHE A 117 -10.86 -10.35 -7.83
CA PHE A 117 -12.04 -10.09 -8.65
C PHE A 117 -12.07 -10.94 -9.91
N TRP A 118 -10.93 -11.13 -10.58
CA TRP A 118 -10.82 -12.04 -11.71
C TRP A 118 -11.17 -13.48 -11.31
N LEU A 119 -10.73 -13.95 -10.14
CA LEU A 119 -11.07 -15.28 -9.63
C LEU A 119 -12.59 -15.51 -9.51
N VAL A 120 -13.37 -14.47 -9.18
CA VAL A 120 -14.83 -14.58 -9.14
C VAL A 120 -15.39 -14.99 -10.51
N PHE A 121 -14.91 -14.40 -11.60
CA PHE A 121 -15.35 -14.76 -12.96
C PHE A 121 -14.83 -16.11 -13.44
N VAL A 122 -13.68 -16.55 -12.94
CA VAL A 122 -13.18 -17.90 -13.20
C VAL A 122 -14.10 -18.95 -12.59
N PHE A 123 -14.60 -18.66 -11.39
CA PHE A 123 -15.46 -19.55 -10.63
C PHE A 123 -16.92 -19.52 -11.08
N ASP A 124 -17.43 -18.35 -11.44
CA ASP A 124 -18.75 -18.17 -12.05
C ASP A 124 -18.65 -17.35 -13.34
N PRO A 125 -18.41 -18.01 -14.49
CA PRO A 125 -18.38 -17.34 -15.79
C PRO A 125 -19.72 -16.75 -16.21
N THR A 126 -20.84 -17.14 -15.59
CA THR A 126 -22.18 -16.64 -15.97
C THR A 126 -22.40 -15.18 -15.59
N LEU A 127 -21.56 -14.65 -14.69
CA LEU A 127 -21.54 -13.25 -14.30
C LEU A 127 -21.03 -12.33 -15.42
N LEU A 128 -20.36 -12.88 -16.44
CA LEU A 128 -19.86 -12.13 -17.58
C LEU A 128 -20.92 -12.05 -18.69
N PRO A 129 -21.19 -10.86 -19.24
CA PRO A 129 -21.93 -10.73 -20.50
C PRO A 129 -21.22 -11.50 -21.63
N GLU A 130 -21.97 -11.99 -22.62
CA GLU A 130 -21.40 -12.76 -23.75
C GLU A 130 -20.23 -12.05 -24.45
N ASN A 131 -20.29 -10.72 -24.56
CA ASN A 131 -19.22 -9.89 -25.16
C ASN A 131 -17.90 -9.92 -24.38
N LEU A 132 -17.92 -10.36 -23.12
CA LEU A 132 -16.78 -10.43 -22.21
C LEU A 132 -16.45 -11.89 -21.81
N ALA A 133 -17.04 -12.89 -22.45
CA ALA A 133 -16.81 -14.30 -22.15
C ALA A 133 -15.36 -14.77 -22.37
N PHE A 134 -14.52 -13.94 -23.02
CA PHE A 134 -13.08 -14.18 -23.14
C PHE A 134 -12.31 -13.98 -21.82
N ILE A 135 -12.94 -13.40 -20.79
CA ILE A 135 -12.32 -13.18 -19.48
C ILE A 135 -12.42 -14.48 -18.67
N GLY A 136 -11.36 -15.28 -18.70
CA GLY A 136 -11.31 -16.55 -17.96
C GLY A 136 -10.25 -17.48 -18.56
N PRO A 137 -9.94 -18.61 -17.90
CA PRO A 137 -9.02 -19.59 -18.43
C PRO A 137 -9.58 -20.20 -19.72
N THR A 138 -8.83 -20.10 -20.82
CA THR A 138 -9.21 -20.74 -22.08
C THR A 138 -8.92 -22.25 -22.09
N LYS A 139 -8.01 -22.69 -21.20
CA LYS A 139 -7.57 -24.08 -21.07
C LYS A 139 -7.65 -24.54 -19.62
N MET A 140 -8.07 -25.79 -19.44
CA MET A 140 -7.99 -26.46 -18.14
C MET A 140 -6.63 -27.12 -17.98
N THR A 141 -6.02 -26.93 -16.82
CA THR A 141 -4.69 -27.42 -16.46
C THR A 141 -4.80 -28.41 -15.30
N HIS A 142 -3.77 -29.21 -15.06
CA HIS A 142 -3.77 -30.24 -14.00
C HIS A 142 -3.93 -29.69 -12.57
N LEU A 143 -3.58 -28.41 -12.34
CA LEU A 143 -3.68 -27.77 -11.03
C LEU A 143 -4.92 -26.86 -10.92
N PRO A 144 -5.60 -26.84 -9.76
CA PRO A 144 -6.65 -25.86 -9.48
C PRO A 144 -6.14 -24.43 -9.63
N ILE A 145 -6.96 -23.55 -10.20
CA ILE A 145 -6.57 -22.17 -10.51
C ILE A 145 -6.22 -21.37 -9.25
N LEU A 146 -6.91 -21.64 -8.13
CA LEU A 146 -6.55 -21.04 -6.84
C LEU A 146 -5.11 -21.36 -6.44
N LEU A 147 -4.68 -22.62 -6.59
CA LEU A 147 -3.33 -23.04 -6.25
C LEU A 147 -2.31 -22.41 -7.20
N GLN A 148 -2.63 -22.32 -8.49
CA GLN A 148 -1.81 -21.61 -9.47
C GLN A 148 -1.61 -20.14 -9.06
N VAL A 149 -2.69 -19.44 -8.71
CA VAL A 149 -2.62 -18.04 -8.26
C VAL A 149 -1.76 -17.89 -7.00
N LEU A 150 -1.97 -18.73 -5.99
CA LEU A 150 -1.18 -18.66 -4.74
C LEU A 150 0.30 -18.95 -4.99
N MET A 151 0.62 -19.96 -5.82
CA MET A 151 2.00 -20.27 -6.21
C MET A 151 2.64 -19.12 -6.98
N ALA A 152 1.92 -18.47 -7.90
CA ALA A 152 2.42 -17.35 -8.67
C ALA A 152 2.68 -16.12 -7.79
N GLU A 153 1.78 -15.80 -6.86
CA GLU A 153 1.95 -14.71 -5.89
C GLU A 153 3.15 -14.93 -4.97
N ILE A 154 3.27 -16.13 -4.40
CA ILE A 154 4.41 -16.49 -3.56
C ILE A 154 5.70 -16.54 -4.37
N GLY A 155 5.66 -17.11 -5.58
CA GLY A 155 6.80 -17.22 -6.48
C GLY A 155 7.37 -15.86 -6.90
N LEU A 156 6.50 -14.89 -7.21
CA LEU A 156 6.95 -13.52 -7.48
C LEU A 156 7.57 -12.86 -6.27
N GLU A 157 7.11 -13.17 -5.05
CA GLU A 157 7.76 -12.65 -3.85
C GLU A 157 9.14 -13.26 -3.65
N PHE A 158 9.30 -14.56 -3.88
CA PHE A 158 10.62 -15.20 -3.89
C PHE A 158 11.56 -14.55 -4.91
N LEU A 159 11.08 -14.29 -6.13
CA LEU A 159 11.86 -13.61 -7.17
C LEU A 159 12.25 -12.19 -6.73
N ARG A 160 11.32 -11.45 -6.13
CA ARG A 160 11.58 -10.09 -5.63
C ARG A 160 12.60 -10.08 -4.49
N MET A 161 12.48 -10.99 -3.52
CA MET A 161 13.44 -11.12 -2.43
C MET A 161 14.83 -11.49 -2.97
N ALA A 162 14.91 -12.44 -3.90
CA ALA A 162 16.16 -12.79 -4.56
C ALA A 162 16.77 -11.61 -5.31
N ALA A 163 15.95 -10.83 -6.03
CA ALA A 163 16.41 -9.68 -6.83
C ALA A 163 17.02 -8.56 -5.97
N ILE A 164 16.48 -8.30 -4.77
CA ILE A 164 17.00 -7.28 -3.84
C ILE A 164 18.36 -7.68 -3.25
N HIS A 165 18.60 -8.98 -3.05
CA HIS A 165 19.87 -9.51 -2.55
C HIS A 165 20.88 -9.83 -3.67
N THR A 166 20.51 -9.64 -4.92
CA THR A 166 21.38 -9.88 -6.08
C THR A 166 21.98 -8.56 -6.58
N PRO A 167 23.30 -8.49 -6.85
CA PRO A 167 23.92 -7.29 -7.43
C PRO A 167 23.21 -6.82 -8.70
N THR A 168 23.02 -5.50 -8.86
CA THR A 168 22.21 -4.90 -9.94
C THR A 168 22.50 -5.44 -11.35
N PRO A 169 23.75 -5.64 -11.79
CA PRO A 169 24.04 -6.18 -13.12
C PRO A 169 23.54 -7.62 -13.32
N LEU A 170 23.57 -8.43 -12.26
CA LEU A 170 23.09 -9.82 -12.27
C LEU A 170 21.55 -9.87 -12.13
N SER A 171 20.97 -8.92 -11.39
CA SER A 171 19.52 -8.84 -11.15
C SER A 171 18.72 -8.63 -12.45
N SER A 172 19.19 -7.76 -13.35
CA SER A 172 18.52 -7.52 -14.65
C SER A 172 18.53 -8.75 -15.56
N ALA A 173 19.67 -9.44 -15.66
CA ALA A 173 19.81 -10.63 -16.48
C ALA A 173 19.02 -11.82 -15.90
N ALA A 174 19.14 -12.04 -14.58
CA ALA A 174 18.38 -13.07 -13.87
C ALA A 174 16.87 -12.81 -13.97
N GLY A 175 16.43 -11.56 -13.82
CA GLY A 175 15.02 -11.18 -13.91
C GLY A 175 14.41 -11.48 -15.27
N LEU A 176 15.12 -11.21 -16.37
CA LEU A 176 14.65 -11.55 -17.72
C LEU A 176 14.52 -13.06 -17.93
N ILE A 177 15.52 -13.82 -17.48
CA ILE A 177 15.51 -15.29 -17.57
C ILE A 177 14.38 -15.85 -16.70
N SER A 178 14.22 -15.38 -15.47
CA SER A 178 13.15 -15.84 -14.58
C SER A 178 11.76 -15.51 -15.11
N ALA A 179 11.55 -14.31 -15.66
CA ALA A 179 10.23 -13.91 -16.16
C ALA A 179 9.82 -14.66 -17.43
N ILE A 180 10.72 -14.75 -18.42
CA ILE A 180 10.39 -15.33 -19.74
C ILE A 180 10.56 -16.85 -19.72
N LEU A 181 11.73 -17.35 -19.30
CA LEU A 181 12.05 -18.76 -19.45
C LEU A 181 11.26 -19.62 -18.47
N ILE A 182 11.23 -19.28 -17.19
CA ILE A 182 10.49 -20.05 -16.18
C ILE A 182 8.99 -19.92 -16.39
N GLY A 183 8.51 -18.71 -16.70
CA GLY A 183 7.09 -18.47 -17.00
C GLY A 183 6.61 -19.27 -18.20
N GLN A 184 7.35 -19.23 -19.31
CA GLN A 184 6.98 -19.97 -20.53
C GLN A 184 7.05 -21.48 -20.31
N ILE A 185 8.13 -22.00 -19.71
CA ILE A 185 8.24 -23.44 -19.42
C ILE A 185 7.10 -23.89 -18.50
N ALA A 186 6.74 -23.08 -17.51
CA ALA A 186 5.66 -23.43 -16.60
C ALA A 186 4.28 -23.42 -17.28
N ILE A 187 4.07 -22.61 -18.32
CA ILE A 187 2.89 -22.72 -19.19
C ILE A 187 2.97 -24.01 -20.03
N ASP A 188 4.11 -24.26 -20.68
CA ASP A 188 4.29 -25.35 -21.64
C ASP A 188 4.17 -26.73 -20.98
N VAL A 189 4.66 -26.88 -19.74
CA VAL A 189 4.54 -28.10 -18.93
C VAL A 189 3.13 -28.24 -18.32
N GLY A 190 2.27 -27.23 -18.47
CA GLY A 190 0.92 -27.25 -17.91
C GLY A 190 0.91 -27.10 -16.39
N LEU A 191 1.76 -26.23 -15.84
CA LEU A 191 1.68 -25.79 -14.44
C LEU A 191 0.76 -24.57 -14.31
N PHE A 192 0.88 -23.61 -15.22
CA PHE A 192 0.09 -22.38 -15.24
C PHE A 192 -0.73 -22.24 -16.52
N VAL A 193 -1.93 -21.67 -16.40
CA VAL A 193 -2.62 -21.08 -17.56
C VAL A 193 -2.04 -19.69 -17.85
N PRO A 194 -1.91 -19.28 -19.13
CA PRO A 194 -1.36 -17.97 -19.49
C PRO A 194 -2.07 -16.79 -18.80
N GLU A 195 -3.39 -16.90 -18.58
CA GLU A 195 -4.20 -15.88 -17.95
C GLU A 195 -3.79 -15.64 -16.48
N VAL A 196 -3.45 -16.69 -15.72
CA VAL A 196 -2.95 -16.54 -14.34
C VAL A 196 -1.67 -15.70 -14.34
N ILE A 197 -0.72 -16.03 -15.24
CA ILE A 197 0.54 -15.27 -15.33
C ILE A 197 0.27 -13.81 -15.71
N LEU A 198 -0.65 -13.56 -16.65
CA LEU A 198 -1.03 -12.22 -17.07
C LEU A 198 -1.60 -11.39 -15.91
N TYR A 199 -2.64 -11.88 -15.23
CA TYR A 199 -3.32 -11.11 -14.17
C TYR A 199 -2.41 -10.91 -12.95
N VAL A 200 -1.61 -11.91 -12.61
CA VAL A 200 -0.61 -11.80 -11.53
C VAL A 200 0.46 -10.77 -11.90
N ALA A 201 0.96 -10.76 -13.15
CA ALA A 201 1.94 -9.77 -13.61
C ALA A 201 1.38 -8.34 -13.56
N VAL A 202 0.14 -8.12 -14.03
CA VAL A 202 -0.52 -6.80 -13.96
C VAL A 202 -0.72 -6.37 -12.50
N SER A 203 -1.16 -7.29 -11.62
CA SER A 203 -1.28 -7.01 -10.18
C SER A 203 0.07 -6.61 -9.56
N MET A 204 1.16 -7.29 -9.92
CA MET A 204 2.51 -6.97 -9.44
C MET A 204 2.99 -5.59 -9.92
N ILE A 205 2.78 -5.26 -11.20
CA ILE A 205 3.12 -3.94 -11.74
C ILE A 205 2.35 -2.85 -10.97
N GLY A 206 1.06 -3.08 -10.73
CA GLY A 206 0.24 -2.20 -9.89
C GLY A 206 0.80 -2.05 -8.47
N ALA A 207 1.30 -3.14 -7.88
CA ALA A 207 1.86 -3.11 -6.53
C ALA A 207 3.10 -2.22 -6.44
N TYR A 208 3.96 -2.21 -7.47
CA TYR A 208 5.12 -1.31 -7.57
C TYR A 208 4.76 0.16 -7.73
N ALA A 209 3.51 0.48 -8.11
CA ALA A 209 3.03 1.87 -8.09
C ALA A 209 2.84 2.40 -6.65
N THR A 210 2.70 1.52 -5.65
CA THR A 210 2.56 1.88 -4.23
C THR A 210 3.83 2.56 -3.73
N PRO A 211 3.81 3.85 -3.32
CA PRO A 211 5.04 4.57 -2.95
C PRO A 211 5.67 4.09 -1.66
N SER A 212 4.85 3.69 -0.70
CA SER A 212 5.30 3.21 0.60
C SER A 212 5.49 1.71 0.53
N TYR A 213 6.71 1.26 0.80
CA TYR A 213 7.03 -0.17 0.80
C TYR A 213 6.20 -0.95 1.83
N GLU A 214 6.14 -0.45 3.07
CA GLU A 214 5.32 -1.04 4.14
C GLU A 214 3.84 -1.15 3.75
N LEU A 215 3.28 -0.12 3.09
CA LEU A 215 1.90 -0.18 2.61
C LEU A 215 1.73 -1.25 1.53
N GLY A 216 2.71 -1.39 0.64
CA GLY A 216 2.72 -2.43 -0.39
C GLY A 216 2.68 -3.83 0.22
N LEU A 217 3.42 -4.07 1.31
CA LEU A 217 3.34 -5.33 2.07
C LEU A 217 1.97 -5.52 2.73
N GLY A 218 1.45 -4.50 3.40
CA GLY A 218 0.12 -4.56 4.03
C GLY A 218 -1.00 -4.87 3.02
N ASN A 219 -1.00 -4.17 1.88
CA ASN A 219 -1.93 -4.42 0.77
C ASN A 219 -1.78 -5.84 0.22
N LYS A 220 -0.56 -6.39 0.16
CA LYS A 220 -0.32 -7.76 -0.32
C LYS A 220 -0.88 -8.81 0.64
N VAL A 221 -0.69 -8.63 1.95
CA VAL A 221 -1.31 -9.52 2.96
C VAL A 221 -2.83 -9.44 2.87
N GLY A 222 -3.40 -8.23 2.77
CA GLY A 222 -4.84 -8.03 2.55
C GLY A 222 -5.34 -8.70 1.27
N LYS A 223 -4.60 -8.59 0.16
CA LYS A 223 -4.90 -9.25 -1.11
C LYS A 223 -4.93 -10.77 -0.97
N LEU A 224 -3.88 -11.36 -0.38
CA LEU A 224 -3.80 -12.80 -0.17
C LEU A 224 -4.97 -13.32 0.68
N PHE A 225 -5.35 -12.58 1.71
CA PHE A 225 -6.53 -12.88 2.51
C PHE A 225 -7.81 -12.92 1.66
N VAL A 226 -8.05 -11.92 0.81
CA VAL A 226 -9.22 -11.89 -0.08
C VAL A 226 -9.16 -13.01 -1.14
N ILE A 227 -7.98 -13.30 -1.71
CA ILE A 227 -7.78 -14.42 -2.65
C ILE A 227 -8.15 -15.75 -2.01
N ILE A 228 -7.68 -16.01 -0.78
CA ILE A 228 -7.98 -17.27 -0.07
C ILE A 228 -9.49 -17.40 0.18
N LEU A 229 -10.14 -16.32 0.67
CA LEU A 229 -11.58 -16.36 0.90
C LEU A 229 -12.38 -16.54 -0.40
N THR A 230 -11.98 -15.86 -1.48
CA THR A 230 -12.58 -16.03 -2.82
C THR A 230 -12.36 -17.46 -3.32
N GLY A 231 -11.20 -18.05 -3.05
CA GLY A 231 -10.91 -19.44 -3.42
C GLY A 231 -11.74 -20.48 -2.69
N LEU A 232 -12.08 -20.23 -1.42
CA LEU A 232 -12.84 -21.15 -0.58
C LEU A 232 -14.36 -20.98 -0.74
N PHE A 233 -14.83 -19.75 -0.91
CA PHE A 233 -16.25 -19.40 -0.91
C PHE A 233 -16.71 -18.67 -2.18
N HIS A 234 -15.92 -18.73 -3.25
CA HIS A 234 -16.23 -18.17 -4.58
C HIS A 234 -16.62 -16.68 -4.48
N GLU A 235 -17.69 -16.25 -5.16
CA GLU A 235 -18.18 -14.86 -5.19
C GLU A 235 -18.57 -14.31 -3.81
N MET A 236 -19.17 -15.15 -2.94
CA MET A 236 -19.50 -14.75 -1.57
C MET A 236 -18.21 -14.50 -0.75
N GLY A 237 -17.19 -15.32 -0.97
CA GLY A 237 -15.88 -15.17 -0.36
C GLY A 237 -15.21 -13.84 -0.70
N PHE A 238 -15.31 -13.41 -1.95
CA PHE A 238 -14.82 -12.11 -2.38
C PHE A 238 -15.52 -10.97 -1.62
N VAL A 239 -16.86 -10.97 -1.59
CA VAL A 239 -17.65 -9.92 -0.91
C VAL A 239 -17.36 -9.89 0.59
N ILE A 240 -17.33 -11.05 1.25
CA ILE A 240 -17.03 -11.17 2.68
C ILE A 240 -15.60 -10.71 2.97
N GLY A 241 -14.62 -11.19 2.22
CA GLY A 241 -13.21 -10.82 2.40
C GLY A 241 -12.96 -9.33 2.23
N MET A 242 -13.57 -8.74 1.21
CA MET A 242 -13.57 -7.30 0.97
C MET A 242 -14.19 -6.52 2.13
N THR A 243 -15.34 -6.97 2.62
CA THR A 243 -16.04 -6.33 3.73
C THR A 243 -15.20 -6.38 5.01
N ILE A 244 -14.62 -7.55 5.34
CA ILE A 244 -13.73 -7.71 6.49
C ILE A 244 -12.51 -6.80 6.36
N LEU A 245 -11.89 -6.73 5.18
CA LEU A 245 -10.72 -5.87 4.94
C LEU A 245 -11.05 -4.39 5.17
N ILE A 246 -12.18 -3.91 4.66
CA ILE A 246 -12.60 -2.51 4.84
C ILE A 246 -12.95 -2.22 6.31
N LEU A 247 -13.66 -3.13 6.98
CA LEU A 247 -13.98 -2.99 8.41
C LEU A 247 -12.71 -2.97 9.26
N PHE A 248 -11.75 -3.84 8.95
CA PHE A 248 -10.46 -3.86 9.62
C PHE A 248 -9.74 -2.52 9.43
N LEU A 249 -9.58 -2.03 8.20
CA LEU A 249 -8.97 -0.73 7.92
C LEU A 249 -9.66 0.44 8.61
N THR A 250 -10.99 0.38 8.74
CA THR A 250 -11.79 1.41 9.43
C THR A 250 -11.56 1.38 10.94
N SER A 251 -11.32 0.21 11.52
CA SER A 251 -11.06 0.04 12.96
C SER A 251 -9.69 0.59 13.40
N ILE A 252 -8.75 0.71 12.46
CA ILE A 252 -7.38 1.14 12.73
C ILE A 252 -7.34 2.64 13.09
N LYS A 253 -6.57 2.95 14.14
CA LYS A 253 -6.27 4.33 14.54
C LYS A 253 -4.76 4.49 14.76
N SER A 254 -4.14 5.48 14.12
CA SER A 254 -2.76 5.90 14.37
C SER A 254 -2.76 7.10 15.32
N LEU A 255 -2.31 6.92 16.57
CA LEU A 255 -2.26 7.98 17.60
C LEU A 255 -3.52 8.88 17.63
N GLN A 256 -4.68 8.25 17.84
CA GLN A 256 -6.02 8.89 17.86
C GLN A 256 -6.52 9.47 16.53
N THR A 257 -5.85 9.20 15.41
CA THR A 257 -6.33 9.58 14.08
C THR A 257 -6.91 8.37 13.31
N PRO A 258 -8.12 8.48 12.74
CA PRO A 258 -8.69 7.44 11.89
C PRO A 258 -7.83 7.14 10.66
N TYR A 259 -7.48 5.87 10.45
CA TYR A 259 -6.56 5.47 9.39
C TYR A 259 -7.11 5.68 7.97
N LEU A 260 -8.43 5.62 7.80
CA LEU A 260 -9.09 5.86 6.51
C LEU A 260 -9.48 7.32 6.27
N TRP A 261 -9.06 8.27 7.10
CA TRP A 261 -9.30 9.69 6.81
C TRP A 261 -8.57 10.10 5.52
N PRO A 262 -9.21 10.84 4.59
CA PRO A 262 -10.50 11.55 4.70
C PRO A 262 -11.70 10.82 4.09
N PHE A 263 -11.57 9.54 3.78
CA PHE A 263 -12.70 8.73 3.34
C PHE A 263 -13.64 8.43 4.51
N LEU A 264 -13.07 8.05 5.66
CA LEU A 264 -13.79 7.80 6.92
C LEU A 264 -12.98 8.35 8.12
N PRO A 265 -13.49 9.37 8.84
CA PRO A 265 -14.70 10.14 8.57
C PRO A 265 -14.56 10.98 7.28
N PHE A 266 -15.67 11.16 6.58
CA PHE A 266 -15.69 11.81 5.27
C PHE A 266 -15.38 13.31 5.34
N ASP A 267 -14.34 13.75 4.64
CA ASP A 267 -13.99 15.16 4.46
C ASP A 267 -13.75 15.42 2.96
N TRP A 268 -14.76 16.00 2.29
CA TRP A 268 -14.72 16.28 0.86
C TRP A 268 -13.54 17.18 0.47
N GLY A 269 -13.27 18.22 1.26
CA GLY A 269 -12.21 19.18 0.95
C GLY A 269 -10.81 18.57 1.05
N ALA A 270 -10.61 17.64 1.99
CA ALA A 270 -9.37 16.86 2.07
C ALA A 270 -9.30 15.79 0.97
N LEU A 271 -10.39 15.07 0.69
CA LEU A 271 -10.45 14.04 -0.34
C LEU A 271 -10.11 14.61 -1.72
N THR A 272 -10.65 15.79 -2.08
CA THR A 272 -10.33 16.44 -3.36
C THR A 272 -8.85 16.80 -3.48
N LYS A 273 -8.16 17.15 -2.38
CA LYS A 273 -6.72 17.45 -2.38
C LYS A 273 -5.86 16.19 -2.49
N ILE A 274 -6.42 15.04 -2.13
CA ILE A 274 -5.80 13.73 -2.35
C ILE A 274 -6.04 13.29 -3.79
N LEU A 275 -7.25 13.40 -4.33
CA LEU A 275 -7.55 13.00 -5.70
C LEU A 275 -6.86 13.88 -6.75
N LEU A 276 -6.89 15.20 -6.56
CA LEU A 276 -6.30 16.18 -7.45
C LEU A 276 -5.09 16.80 -6.76
N ARG A 277 -4.00 17.04 -7.49
CA ARG A 277 -2.85 17.76 -6.94
C ARG A 277 -3.12 19.27 -6.98
N PRO A 278 -3.36 19.94 -5.84
CA PRO A 278 -3.52 21.38 -5.81
C PRO A 278 -2.17 22.09 -6.03
N THR A 279 -2.21 23.33 -6.49
CA THR A 279 -1.02 24.21 -6.47
C THR A 279 -0.68 24.58 -5.03
N MET A 280 0.61 24.80 -4.74
CA MET A 280 1.03 25.25 -3.41
C MET A 280 0.39 26.60 -3.03
N SER A 281 0.13 27.47 -4.00
CA SER A 281 -0.58 28.74 -3.78
C SER A 281 -2.05 28.54 -3.37
N SER A 282 -2.71 27.51 -3.87
CA SER A 282 -4.11 27.19 -3.51
C SER A 282 -4.26 26.50 -2.15
N LEU A 283 -3.18 25.92 -1.60
CA LEU A 283 -3.17 25.25 -0.31
C LEU A 283 -3.16 26.26 0.86
N LYS A 284 -4.34 26.81 1.17
CA LYS A 284 -4.52 27.79 2.25
C LYS A 284 -4.66 27.18 3.64
N VAL A 285 -5.18 25.95 3.72
CA VAL A 285 -5.60 25.30 4.98
C VAL A 285 -4.84 24.00 5.19
N ARG A 286 -4.31 23.80 6.40
CA ARG A 286 -3.64 22.55 6.84
C ARG A 286 -4.65 21.40 7.02
N PRO A 287 -4.21 20.13 6.93
CA PRO A 287 -5.08 18.99 7.18
C PRO A 287 -5.76 19.08 8.56
N SER A 288 -7.07 18.83 8.62
CA SER A 288 -7.85 18.87 9.87
C SER A 288 -7.47 17.72 10.82
N ILE A 289 -7.04 16.58 10.25
CA ILE A 289 -6.73 15.35 10.98
C ILE A 289 -5.63 15.50 12.04
N VAL A 290 -4.64 16.37 11.80
CA VAL A 290 -3.54 16.61 12.75
C VAL A 290 -3.86 17.67 13.80
N LYS A 291 -5.07 18.27 13.77
CA LYS A 291 -5.55 19.32 14.69
C LYS A 291 -4.52 20.42 14.95
N PRO A 292 -4.03 21.11 13.89
CA PRO A 292 -2.92 22.05 14.03
C PRO A 292 -3.34 23.30 14.81
N GLN A 293 -2.43 23.86 15.61
CA GLN A 293 -2.66 25.12 16.35
C GLN A 293 -2.91 26.29 15.40
N ASN A 294 -2.12 26.38 14.33
CA ASN A 294 -2.33 27.31 13.24
C ASN A 294 -2.98 26.58 12.06
N VAL A 295 -4.23 26.93 11.73
CA VAL A 295 -4.98 26.28 10.63
C VAL A 295 -4.53 26.77 9.24
N ARG A 296 -4.04 28.01 9.14
CA ARG A 296 -3.71 28.64 7.85
C ARG A 296 -2.24 28.44 7.47
N ARG A 297 -2.00 27.88 6.29
CA ARG A 297 -0.66 27.68 5.73
C ARG A 297 0.01 28.99 5.30
N GLN A 298 -0.78 29.96 4.87
CA GLN A 298 -0.31 31.24 4.34
C GLN A 298 -0.86 32.38 5.21
N LYS A 299 -0.08 33.46 5.34
CA LYS A 299 -0.50 34.69 6.00
C LYS A 299 -1.54 35.42 5.16
#